data_AF-B0EMH2-F1
#
_entry.id   AF-B0EMH2-F1
#
_cell.length_a   1.000
_cell.length_b   1.000
_cell.length_c   1.000
_cell.angle_alpha   90.00
_cell.angle_beta   90.00
_cell.angle_gamma   90.00
#
_symmetry.space_group_name_H-M   'P 1'
#
loop_
_entity.id
_entity.type
_entity.pdbx_description
1 polymer ?
#
loop_
_entity_poly.entity_id
_entity_poly.type
_entity_poly.pdbx_seq_one_letter_code
_entity_poly.pdbx_strand_id
1 'polypeptide(L)'
;MEREHKNQHDEIQQQYDMHFAHEQLTYRYFKEMQEIRKKDRQQMKKINEEERIARAETMYQLEDGQYFIKNGTLMYKLSSKDIVAKASVH
;
A
#
# COMPACT_ATOMS: atom_id res chain seq x y z
N MET A 1 9.97 -59.07 -17.86
CA MET A 1 9.89 -58.24 -19.07
C MET A 1 8.62 -57.37 -19.11
N GLU A 2 7.42 -57.85 -19.47
CA GLU A 2 6.22 -56.95 -19.55
C GLU A 2 5.83 -56.25 -18.24
N ARG A 3 5.92 -56.94 -17.09
CA ARG A 3 5.61 -56.33 -15.77
C ARG A 3 6.66 -55.31 -15.32
N GLU A 4 7.92 -55.51 -15.68
CA GLU A 4 9.01 -54.58 -15.33
C GLU A 4 8.92 -53.29 -16.16
N HIS A 5 8.59 -53.40 -17.45
CA HIS A 5 8.34 -52.23 -18.29
C HIS A 5 7.10 -51.44 -17.86
N LYS A 6 6.05 -52.13 -17.39
CA LYS A 6 4.86 -51.45 -16.86
C LYS A 6 5.16 -50.69 -15.56
N ASN A 7 5.91 -51.30 -14.65
CA ASN A 7 6.33 -50.64 -13.40
C ASN A 7 7.23 -49.42 -13.67
N GLN A 8 8.16 -49.51 -14.63
CA GLN A 8 8.99 -48.36 -15.02
C GLN A 8 8.14 -47.21 -15.61
N HIS A 9 7.13 -47.52 -16.41
CA HIS A 9 6.24 -46.50 -16.97
C HIS A 9 5.38 -45.83 -15.89
N ASP A 10 4.88 -46.60 -14.92
CA ASP A 10 4.09 -46.09 -13.80
C ASP A 10 4.93 -45.20 -12.86
N GLU A 11 6.20 -45.56 -12.60
CA GLU A 11 7.14 -44.75 -11.82
C GLU A 11 7.45 -43.40 -12.49
N ILE A 12 7.67 -43.41 -13.81
CA ILE A 12 7.92 -42.19 -14.59
C ILE A 12 6.69 -41.28 -14.56
N GLN A 13 5.49 -41.83 -14.71
CA GLN A 13 4.26 -41.05 -14.66
C GLN A 13 4.06 -40.40 -13.28
N GLN A 14 4.32 -41.14 -12.20
CA GLN A 14 4.24 -40.58 -10.84
C GLN A 14 5.23 -39.44 -10.60
N GLN A 15 6.44 -39.54 -11.15
CA GLN A 15 7.42 -38.45 -11.07
C GLN A 15 6.93 -37.21 -11.81
N TYR A 16 6.38 -37.35 -13.02
CA TYR A 16 5.79 -36.23 -13.76
C TYR A 16 4.63 -35.58 -13.01
N ASP A 17 3.72 -36.37 -12.45
CA ASP A 17 2.58 -35.85 -11.70
C ASP A 17 3.02 -35.09 -10.44
N MET A 18 4.02 -35.60 -9.73
CA MET A 18 4.62 -34.89 -8.59
C MET A 18 5.30 -33.58 -9.00
N HIS A 19 6.07 -33.58 -10.08
CA HIS A 19 6.72 -32.37 -10.60
C HIS A 19 5.68 -31.31 -10.99
N PHE A 20 4.63 -31.71 -11.71
CA PHE A 20 3.56 -30.81 -12.12
C PHE A 20 2.81 -30.23 -10.91
N ALA A 21 2.49 -31.06 -9.92
CA ALA A 21 1.86 -30.60 -8.68
C ALA A 21 2.75 -29.59 -7.93
N HIS A 22 4.07 -29.82 -7.89
CA HIS A 22 5.03 -28.90 -7.29
C HIS A 22 5.06 -27.54 -8.00
N GLU A 23 5.09 -27.53 -9.33
CA GLU A 23 5.05 -26.29 -10.12
C GLU A 23 3.76 -25.49 -9.89
N GLN A 24 2.61 -26.16 -9.80
CA GLN A 24 1.35 -25.48 -9.49
C GLN A 24 1.34 -24.87 -8.09
N LEU A 25 1.83 -25.60 -7.09
CA LEU A 25 1.89 -25.12 -5.71
C LEU A 25 2.84 -23.92 -5.57
N THR A 26 4.02 -24.00 -6.20
CA THR A 26 5.00 -22.90 -6.20
C THR A 26 4.46 -21.67 -6.91
N TYR A 27 3.79 -21.84 -8.06
CA TYR A 27 3.14 -20.73 -8.77
C TYR A 27 2.06 -20.06 -7.91
N ARG A 28 1.20 -20.85 -7.25
CA ARG A 28 0.17 -20.34 -6.36
C ARG A 28 0.76 -19.53 -5.20
N TYR A 29 1.78 -20.08 -4.53
CA TYR A 29 2.45 -19.40 -3.43
C TYR A 29 3.12 -18.09 -3.89
N PHE A 30 3.78 -18.13 -5.05
CA PHE A 30 4.39 -16.93 -5.64
C PHE A 30 3.35 -15.83 -5.92
N LYS A 31 2.19 -16.20 -6.46
CA LYS A 31 1.08 -15.25 -6.71
C LYS A 31 0.53 -14.66 -5.42
N GLU A 32 0.27 -15.48 -4.42
CA GLU A 32 -0.20 -15.01 -3.11
C GLU A 32 0.81 -14.04 -2.47
N MET A 33 2.11 -14.34 -2.54
CA MET A 33 3.19 -13.46 -2.06
C MET A 33 3.31 -12.14 -2.85
N GLN A 34 2.96 -12.12 -4.14
CA GLN A 34 2.92 -10.88 -4.91
C GLN A 34 1.76 -9.98 -4.48
N GLU A 35 0.59 -10.55 -4.23
CA GLU A 35 -0.58 -9.81 -3.74
C GLU A 35 -0.36 -9.24 -2.35
N ILE A 36 0.25 -10.00 -1.43
CA ILE A 36 0.64 -9.51 -0.10
C ILE A 36 1.58 -8.30 -0.23
N ARG A 37 2.68 -8.45 -0.99
CA ARG A 37 3.63 -7.34 -1.21
C ARG A 37 2.99 -6.11 -1.86
N LYS A 38 1.96 -6.30 -2.70
CA LYS A 38 1.21 -5.18 -3.30
C LYS A 38 0.36 -4.46 -2.25
N LYS A 39 -0.33 -5.21 -1.38
CA LYS A 39 -1.12 -4.65 -0.26
C LYS A 39 -0.24 -3.90 0.73
N ASP A 40 0.90 -4.48 1.14
CA ASP A 40 1.82 -3.84 2.09
C ASP A 40 2.34 -2.50 1.56
N ARG A 41 2.69 -2.44 0.28
CA ARG A 41 3.12 -1.19 -0.37
C ARG A 41 2.01 -0.13 -0.40
N GLN A 42 0.75 -0.54 -0.62
CA GLN A 42 -0.37 0.39 -0.58
C GLN A 42 -0.62 0.91 0.84
N GLN A 43 -0.53 0.04 1.84
CA GLN A 43 -0.68 0.42 3.24
C GLN A 43 0.43 1.38 3.70
N MET A 44 1.69 1.11 3.36
CA MET A 44 2.79 2.03 3.67
C MET A 44 2.63 3.40 3.00
N LYS A 45 2.17 3.44 1.73
CA LYS A 45 1.87 4.72 1.07
C LYS A 45 0.81 5.52 1.82
N LYS A 46 -0.24 4.84 2.29
CA LYS A 46 -1.31 5.48 3.07
C LYS A 46 -0.79 6.03 4.40
N ILE A 47 -0.01 5.25 5.15
CA ILE A 47 0.61 5.69 6.41
C ILE A 47 1.52 6.90 6.18
N ASN A 48 2.37 6.86 5.15
CA ASN A 48 3.25 8.00 4.83
C ASN A 48 2.46 9.26 4.47
N GLU A 49 1.32 9.12 3.77
CA GLU A 49 0.46 10.26 3.42
C GLU A 49 -0.25 10.83 4.65
N GLU A 50 -0.77 9.97 5.53
CA GLU A 50 -1.36 10.36 6.82
C GLU A 50 -0.32 11.06 7.71
N GLU A 51 0.89 10.54 7.82
CA GLU A 51 1.98 11.21 8.56
C GLU A 51 2.36 12.55 7.94
N ARG A 52 2.38 12.66 6.61
CA ARG A 52 2.67 13.92 5.92
C ARG A 52 1.59 14.95 6.20
N ILE A 53 0.32 14.54 6.20
CA ILE A 53 -0.82 15.39 6.56
C ILE A 53 -0.70 15.81 8.03
N ALA A 54 -0.47 14.88 8.96
CA ALA A 54 -0.34 15.19 10.38
C ALA A 54 0.84 16.13 10.67
N ARG A 55 1.99 15.95 10.01
CA ARG A 55 3.13 16.87 10.12
C ARG A 55 2.78 18.25 9.57
N ALA A 56 2.11 18.32 8.43
CA ALA A 56 1.63 19.58 7.87
C ALA A 56 0.65 20.28 8.84
N GLU A 57 -0.35 19.55 9.35
CA GLU A 57 -1.29 20.07 10.35
C GLU A 57 -0.57 20.58 11.60
N THR A 58 0.44 19.87 12.09
CA THR A 58 1.23 20.31 13.26
C THR A 58 2.03 21.58 12.96
N MET A 59 2.72 21.66 11.82
CA MET A 59 3.44 22.86 11.40
C MET A 59 2.50 24.07 11.26
N TYR A 60 1.29 23.88 10.74
CA TYR A 60 0.31 24.95 10.57
C TYR A 60 -0.46 25.31 11.85
N GLN A 61 -0.52 24.41 12.84
CA GLN A 61 -1.01 24.72 14.18
C GLN A 61 -0.01 25.56 14.99
N LEU A 62 1.29 25.51 14.66
CA LEU A 62 2.35 26.19 15.40
C LEU A 62 2.50 27.69 15.08
N GLU A 63 1.82 28.21 14.04
CA GLU A 63 1.77 29.66 13.74
C GLU A 63 0.39 30.27 14.09
N ASP A 64 -0.08 30.07 15.34
CA ASP A 64 -1.35 30.58 15.91
C ASP A 64 -2.65 29.88 15.47
N GLY A 65 -2.57 28.78 14.70
CA GLY A 65 -3.74 27.94 14.38
C GLY A 65 -4.85 28.66 13.60
N GLN A 66 -4.53 29.77 12.93
CA GLN A 66 -5.49 30.66 12.25
C GLN A 66 -5.86 30.21 10.83
N TYR A 67 -5.26 29.14 10.30
CA TYR A 67 -5.51 28.66 8.95
C TYR A 67 -5.43 27.12 8.83
N PHE A 68 -6.00 26.57 7.75
CA PHE A 68 -6.00 25.15 7.39
C PHE A 68 -6.11 25.00 5.86
N ILE A 69 -5.77 23.83 5.31
CA ILE A 69 -5.86 23.59 3.85
C ILE A 69 -7.08 22.69 3.56
N LYS A 70 -7.93 23.07 2.60
CA LYS A 70 -9.05 22.27 2.11
C LYS A 70 -8.97 22.18 0.58
N ASN A 71 -8.92 20.97 0.03
CA ASN A 71 -8.81 20.71 -1.42
C ASN A 71 -7.64 21.45 -2.11
N GLY A 72 -6.49 21.57 -1.44
CA GLY A 72 -5.32 22.28 -1.99
C GLY A 72 -5.42 23.82 -1.93
N THR A 73 -6.49 24.37 -1.35
CA THR A 73 -6.64 25.81 -1.13
C THR A 73 -6.39 26.14 0.35
N LEU A 74 -5.59 27.19 0.60
CA LEU A 74 -5.38 27.74 1.94
C LEU A 74 -6.64 28.47 2.41
N MET A 75 -7.17 28.06 3.57
CA MET A 75 -8.38 28.61 4.19
C MET A 75 -8.03 29.23 5.53
N TYR A 76 -8.55 30.43 5.80
CA TYR A 76 -8.42 31.06 7.12
C TYR A 76 -9.60 30.67 8.02
N LYS A 77 -9.34 30.45 9.31
CA LYS A 77 -10.40 30.21 10.33
C LYS A 77 -11.14 31.50 10.71
N LEU A 78 -10.50 32.66 10.55
CA LEU A 78 -11.08 33.98 10.81
C LEU A 78 -11.83 34.51 9.57
N SER A 79 -12.85 35.33 9.80
CA SER A 79 -13.55 35.99 8.70
C SER A 79 -12.60 36.98 8.00
N SER A 80 -12.78 37.19 6.70
CA SER A 80 -11.93 38.11 5.91
C SER A 80 -11.83 39.51 6.51
N LYS A 81 -12.90 39.97 7.20
CA LYS A 81 -12.94 41.27 7.87
C LYS A 81 -11.99 41.35 9.06
N ASP A 82 -11.89 40.28 9.84
CA ASP A 82 -11.05 40.24 11.05
C ASP A 82 -9.56 40.12 10.70
N ILE A 83 -9.23 39.49 9.57
CA ILE A 83 -7.87 39.39 9.04
C ILE A 83 -7.35 40.76 8.60
N VAL A 84 -8.16 41.49 7.81
CA VAL A 84 -7.81 42.84 7.34
C VAL A 84 -7.67 43.79 8.52
N ALA A 85 -8.57 43.73 9.51
CA ALA A 85 -8.51 44.58 10.69
C ALA A 85 -7.21 44.37 11.50
N LYS A 86 -6.69 43.14 11.61
CA LYS A 86 -5.40 42.86 12.27
C LYS A 86 -4.19 43.27 11.43
N ALA A 87 -4.24 43.07 10.11
CA ALA A 87 -3.14 43.38 9.20
C ALA A 87 -3.02 44.89 8.89
N SER A 88 -4.12 45.66 9.04
CA SER A 88 -4.17 47.10 8.79
C SER A 88 -3.80 47.97 9.99
N VAL A 89 -3.39 47.39 11.12
CA VAL A 89 -2.82 48.18 12.22
C VAL A 89 -1.31 48.31 12.01
N HIS A 90 -0.89 49.27 11.17
CA HIS A 90 0.44 49.88 11.16
C HIS A 90 0.32 51.31 10.59
#